data_AF-A0A452EPX0-F1
#
_entry.id   AF-A0A452EPX0-F1
#
_cell.length_a   1.000
_cell.length_b   1.000
_cell.length_c   1.000
_cell.angle_alpha   90.00
_cell.angle_beta   90.00
_cell.angle_gamma   90.00
#
_symmetry.space_group_name_H-M   'P 1'
#
loop_
_entity.id
_entity.type
_entity.pdbx_description
1 polymer ?
#
loop_
_entity_poly.entity_id
_entity_poly.type
_entity_poly.pdbx_seq_one_letter_code
_entity_poly.pdbx_strand_id
1 'polypeptide(L)'
;MGRRPALGSVAMAGMQAVFFVLVHAVVLLILLKNQVTMVTGKTSCNPGEYEVGENLSCSRVCPAGYYVSTRIDQNHHIGACSPCPSGTFRAHPSEEPRCVPCAQCREDQEVVKRCSTTSDQECRCQPGKFYCDSEDCTESCFRCTRCGDGAILQPCTAINNTVCALNPESGHPGSSWACLGVNVEVCVPIIVAIVVIIVIAAFVVYRRTGWSESC
;
A
#
# COMPACT_ATOMS: atom_id res chain seq x y z
N MET A 1 38.83 60.14 17.34
CA MET A 1 38.44 58.74 17.61
C MET A 1 37.08 58.48 16.95
N GLY A 2 36.78 57.40 16.24
CA GLY A 2 37.49 56.15 16.01
C GLY A 2 37.10 55.54 14.66
N ARG A 3 37.95 54.62 14.20
CA ARG A 3 37.96 53.95 12.89
C ARG A 3 36.67 53.20 12.59
N ARG A 4 36.19 53.24 11.35
CA ARG A 4 35.30 52.21 10.79
C ARG A 4 36.15 50.94 10.55
N PRO A 5 35.83 49.77 11.10
CA PRO A 5 36.43 48.54 10.63
C PRO A 5 35.69 48.06 9.36
N ALA A 6 36.48 47.53 8.44
CA ALA A 6 36.03 46.96 7.17
C ALA A 6 35.12 45.75 7.41
N LEU A 7 33.89 45.82 6.88
CA LEU A 7 32.90 44.74 6.91
C LEU A 7 33.18 43.64 5.85
N GLY A 8 34.39 43.59 5.30
CA GLY A 8 34.79 42.66 4.23
C GLY A 8 35.70 41.51 4.68
N SER A 9 36.29 41.56 5.88
CA SER A 9 37.30 40.57 6.32
C SER A 9 36.75 39.44 7.18
N VAL A 10 35.56 39.57 7.75
CA VAL A 10 34.95 38.55 8.64
C VAL A 10 34.24 37.45 7.86
N ALA A 11 33.71 37.76 6.67
CA ALA A 11 32.98 36.81 5.83
C ALA A 11 33.89 35.71 5.23
N MET A 12 35.15 36.04 4.91
CA MET A 12 36.08 35.11 4.23
C MET A 12 36.73 34.10 5.18
N ALA A 13 36.98 34.46 6.44
CA ALA A 13 37.52 33.56 7.45
C ALA A 13 36.47 32.56 7.96
N GLY A 14 35.22 32.98 8.09
CA GLY A 14 34.10 32.09 8.43
C GLY A 14 33.84 31.06 7.34
N MET A 15 33.96 31.45 6.06
CA MET A 15 33.72 30.56 4.92
C MET A 15 34.80 29.49 4.75
N GLN A 16 36.07 29.80 5.05
CA GLN A 16 37.15 28.81 5.10
C GLN A 16 36.99 27.84 6.27
N ALA A 17 36.64 28.31 7.47
CA ALA A 17 36.41 27.45 8.63
C ALA A 17 35.22 26.49 8.41
N VAL A 18 34.13 26.99 7.80
CA VAL A 18 32.97 26.17 7.42
C VAL A 18 33.36 25.11 6.39
N PHE A 19 34.20 25.45 5.40
CA PHE A 19 34.68 24.48 4.41
C PHE A 19 35.49 23.33 5.04
N PHE A 20 36.43 23.64 5.95
CA PHE A 20 37.19 22.60 6.66
C PHE A 20 36.31 21.72 7.55
N VAL A 21 35.34 22.30 8.26
CA VAL A 21 34.38 21.56 9.08
C VAL A 21 33.51 20.64 8.22
N LEU A 22 33.05 21.11 7.06
CA LEU A 22 32.29 20.30 6.10
C LEU A 22 33.12 19.16 5.52
N VAL A 23 34.39 19.40 5.15
CA VAL A 23 35.28 18.35 4.63
C VAL A 23 35.57 17.30 5.69
N HIS A 24 35.86 17.69 6.93
CA HIS A 24 36.06 16.74 8.02
C HIS A 24 34.79 15.97 8.37
N ALA A 25 33.62 16.61 8.36
CA ALA A 25 32.34 15.93 8.56
C ALA A 25 32.05 14.93 7.44
N VAL A 26 32.32 15.27 6.18
CA VAL A 26 32.15 14.37 5.03
C VAL A 26 33.13 13.19 5.11
N VAL A 27 34.40 13.43 5.43
CA VAL A 27 35.40 12.36 5.62
C VAL A 27 34.99 11.45 6.78
N LEU A 28 34.51 11.99 7.89
CA LEU A 28 34.00 11.21 9.02
C LEU A 28 32.78 10.37 8.61
N LEU A 29 31.83 10.94 7.85
CA LEU A 29 30.68 10.22 7.32
C LEU A 29 31.07 9.12 6.32
N ILE A 30 32.12 9.32 5.52
CA ILE A 30 32.67 8.30 4.61
C ILE A 30 33.34 7.18 5.41
N LEU A 31 34.10 7.50 6.46
CA LEU A 31 34.75 6.51 7.34
C LEU A 31 33.73 5.72 8.17
N LEU A 32 32.62 6.33 8.58
CA LEU A 32 31.52 5.67 9.29
C LEU A 32 30.70 4.72 8.39
N LYS A 33 30.71 4.93 7.07
CA LYS A 33 30.08 4.00 6.10
C LYS A 33 30.90 2.72 5.85
N ASN A 34 32.16 2.68 6.30
CA ASN A 34 33.07 1.56 6.05
C ASN A 34 32.95 0.39 7.04
N GLN A 35 31.90 0.35 7.88
CA GLN A 35 31.61 -0.76 8.79
C GLN A 35 30.32 -1.50 8.42
N VAL A 36 30.16 -1.82 7.14
CA VAL A 36 29.17 -2.83 6.72
C VAL A 36 29.93 -3.99 6.09
N THR A 37 30.62 -4.75 6.93
CA THR A 37 30.96 -6.13 6.60
C THR A 37 29.66 -6.92 6.58
N MET A 38 29.11 -7.12 5.38
CA MET A 38 28.17 -8.21 5.17
C MET A 38 28.94 -9.49 5.47
N VAL A 39 28.72 -10.06 6.66
CA VAL A 39 29.00 -11.47 6.89
C VAL A 39 28.09 -12.20 5.91
N THR A 40 28.64 -12.61 4.78
CA THR A 40 27.99 -13.62 3.95
C THR A 40 27.96 -14.87 4.81
N GLY A 41 26.84 -15.07 5.51
CA GLY A 41 26.52 -16.33 6.16
C GLY A 41 26.63 -17.40 5.10
N LYS A 42 27.63 -18.27 5.25
CA LYS A 42 27.71 -19.49 4.47
C LYS A 42 26.48 -20.30 4.86
N THR A 43 25.53 -20.47 3.94
CA THR A 43 24.41 -21.40 4.13
C THR A 43 25.00 -22.77 4.46
N SER A 44 24.86 -23.23 5.70
CA SER A 44 25.48 -24.48 6.16
C SER A 44 24.72 -25.72 5.67
N CYS A 45 23.51 -25.52 5.15
CA CYS A 45 22.60 -26.57 4.73
C CYS A 45 22.54 -26.73 3.20
N ASN A 46 22.18 -27.93 2.75
CA ASN A 46 22.07 -28.23 1.32
C ASN A 46 20.84 -27.54 0.69
N PRO A 47 20.77 -27.40 -0.65
CA PRO A 47 19.56 -26.90 -1.31
C PRO A 47 18.33 -27.74 -0.96
N GLY A 48 17.30 -27.11 -0.38
CA GLY A 48 16.07 -27.80 0.08
C GLY A 48 16.04 -28.11 1.59
N GLU A 49 17.08 -27.74 2.31
CA GLU A 49 17.16 -27.78 3.78
C GLU A 49 17.11 -26.35 4.35
N TYR A 50 16.59 -26.19 5.57
CA TYR A 50 16.60 -24.90 6.27
C TYR A 50 17.15 -25.05 7.69
N GLU A 51 17.75 -23.98 8.20
CA GLU A 51 18.40 -23.94 9.51
C GLU A 51 17.36 -23.77 10.62
N VAL A 52 17.37 -24.66 11.61
CA VAL A 52 16.48 -24.65 12.77
C VAL A 52 17.29 -24.54 14.06
N GLY A 53 16.98 -23.53 14.86
CA GLY A 53 17.50 -23.32 16.21
C GLY A 53 18.93 -22.76 16.29
N GLU A 54 19.39 -22.49 17.52
CA GLU A 54 20.72 -21.91 17.81
C GLU A 54 21.89 -22.87 17.50
N ASN A 55 21.61 -24.16 17.32
CA ASN A 55 22.61 -25.21 17.02
C ASN A 55 22.87 -25.42 15.52
N LEU A 56 22.36 -24.54 14.65
CA LEU A 56 22.62 -24.61 13.20
C LEU A 56 22.25 -25.98 12.59
N SER A 57 21.12 -26.54 13.03
CA SER A 57 20.66 -27.86 12.58
C SER A 57 19.88 -27.78 11.28
N CYS A 58 20.22 -28.61 10.29
CA CYS A 58 19.55 -28.64 8.99
C CYS A 58 18.33 -29.59 9.01
N SER A 59 17.13 -29.08 8.72
CA SER A 59 15.90 -29.89 8.57
C SER A 59 15.49 -30.04 7.10
N ARG A 60 14.93 -31.19 6.72
CA ARG A 60 14.58 -31.58 5.33
C ARG A 60 13.08 -31.52 5.03
N VAL A 61 12.52 -30.40 4.58
CA VAL A 61 11.07 -30.35 4.27
C VAL A 61 10.63 -31.37 3.21
N CYS A 62 9.41 -31.90 3.32
CA CYS A 62 8.82 -32.67 2.22
C CYS A 62 8.51 -31.71 1.06
N PRO A 63 8.74 -32.10 -0.21
CA PRO A 63 8.47 -31.25 -1.36
C PRO A 63 6.96 -31.02 -1.55
N ALA A 64 6.61 -30.06 -2.42
CA ALA A 64 5.23 -29.84 -2.83
C ALA A 64 4.58 -31.14 -3.34
N GLY A 65 3.33 -31.38 -2.98
CA GLY A 65 2.61 -32.62 -3.26
C GLY A 65 2.88 -33.77 -2.29
N TYR A 66 3.66 -33.56 -1.24
CA TYR A 66 3.96 -34.56 -0.22
C TYR A 66 3.71 -34.02 1.20
N TYR A 67 3.44 -34.93 2.14
CA TYR A 67 3.35 -34.66 3.57
C TYR A 67 4.28 -35.57 4.37
N VAL A 68 4.59 -35.18 5.61
CA VAL A 68 5.44 -35.96 6.51
C VAL A 68 4.66 -37.14 7.09
N SER A 69 4.95 -38.37 6.67
CA SER A 69 4.21 -39.55 7.14
C SER A 69 4.75 -40.17 8.43
N THR A 70 5.99 -39.90 8.83
CA THR A 70 6.56 -40.46 10.08
C THR A 70 7.58 -39.51 10.67
N ARG A 71 7.32 -38.80 11.77
CA ARG A 71 8.38 -38.00 12.41
C ARG A 71 9.47 -38.93 12.95
N ILE A 72 10.72 -38.69 12.57
CA ILE A 72 11.87 -39.38 13.15
C ILE A 72 12.44 -38.46 14.23
N ASP A 73 12.28 -38.85 15.50
CA ASP A 73 12.80 -38.11 16.67
C ASP A 73 14.33 -38.34 16.84
N GLN A 74 15.10 -38.19 15.77
CA GLN A 74 16.56 -38.16 15.80
C GLN A 74 17.03 -36.96 15.00
N ASN A 75 17.90 -36.15 15.62
CA ASN A 75 18.51 -34.95 15.06
C ASN A 75 18.73 -35.05 13.53
N HIS A 76 18.12 -34.14 12.76
CA HIS A 76 18.32 -33.92 11.32
C HIS A 76 17.54 -34.76 10.30
N HIS A 77 16.47 -35.48 10.66
CA HIS A 77 15.68 -36.18 9.65
C HIS A 77 14.18 -35.91 9.74
N ILE A 78 13.67 -35.17 8.76
CA ILE A 78 12.25 -35.27 8.42
C ILE A 78 11.96 -36.70 7.99
N GLY A 79 10.79 -37.13 8.43
CA GLY A 79 10.21 -38.41 8.13
C GLY A 79 10.20 -38.83 6.68
N ALA A 80 9.86 -40.09 6.46
CA ALA A 80 9.37 -40.52 5.16
C ALA A 80 8.31 -39.53 4.65
N CYS A 81 8.45 -39.08 3.41
CA CYS A 81 7.46 -38.24 2.73
C CYS A 81 6.52 -39.14 1.96
N SER A 82 5.21 -38.94 2.13
CA SER A 82 4.18 -39.64 1.39
C SER A 82 3.42 -38.68 0.48
N PRO A 83 2.98 -39.11 -0.72
CA PRO A 83 2.25 -38.24 -1.64
C PRO A 83 0.90 -37.85 -1.05
N CYS A 84 0.43 -36.65 -1.38
CA CYS A 84 -0.90 -36.21 -0.98
C CYS A 84 -1.99 -37.16 -1.53
N PRO A 85 -2.94 -37.61 -0.69
CA PRO A 85 -4.08 -38.38 -1.16
C PRO A 85 -4.97 -37.55 -2.10
N SER A 86 -5.79 -38.24 -2.90
CA SER A 86 -6.75 -37.58 -3.80
C SER A 86 -7.68 -36.65 -3.02
N GLY A 87 -7.93 -35.46 -3.57
CA GLY A 87 -8.72 -34.42 -2.89
C GLY A 87 -7.94 -33.61 -1.86
N THR A 88 -6.61 -33.73 -1.83
CA THR A 88 -5.74 -32.87 -1.01
C THR A 88 -4.52 -32.38 -1.80
N PHE A 89 -3.94 -31.27 -1.36
CA PHE A 89 -2.79 -30.65 -2.00
C PHE A 89 -1.80 -30.08 -0.97
N ARG A 90 -0.57 -29.84 -1.44
CA ARG A 90 0.47 -29.11 -0.74
C ARG A 90 1.26 -28.28 -1.75
N ALA A 91 1.03 -26.97 -1.75
CA ALA A 91 1.60 -26.07 -2.76
C ALA A 91 3.10 -25.80 -2.58
N HIS A 92 3.59 -25.85 -1.35
CA HIS A 92 4.97 -25.51 -1.01
C HIS A 92 5.60 -26.61 -0.17
N PRO A 93 6.95 -26.74 -0.21
CA PRO A 93 7.65 -27.63 0.69
C PRO A 93 7.29 -27.34 2.14
N SER A 94 7.00 -28.39 2.93
CA SER A 94 6.49 -28.24 4.29
C SER A 94 6.89 -29.38 5.21
N GLU A 95 6.74 -29.16 6.52
CA GLU A 95 6.91 -30.17 7.57
C GLU A 95 5.57 -30.72 8.08
N GLU A 96 4.47 -30.33 7.41
CA GLU A 96 3.14 -30.70 7.85
C GLU A 96 2.92 -32.20 7.72
N PRO A 97 2.33 -32.83 8.76
CA PRO A 97 2.04 -34.27 8.75
C PRO A 97 0.79 -34.63 7.92
N ARG A 98 0.20 -33.67 7.20
CA ARG A 98 -1.01 -33.85 6.38
C ARG A 98 -1.06 -32.82 5.27
N CYS A 99 -1.69 -33.16 4.15
CA CYS A 99 -1.99 -32.22 3.07
C CYS A 99 -3.26 -31.41 3.38
N VAL A 100 -3.45 -30.29 2.67
CA VAL A 100 -4.62 -29.42 2.80
C VAL A 100 -5.74 -29.97 1.92
N PRO A 101 -6.99 -30.10 2.41
CA PRO A 101 -8.13 -30.46 1.58
C PRO A 101 -8.32 -29.44 0.46
N CYS A 102 -8.65 -29.91 -0.75
CA CYS A 102 -8.96 -29.00 -1.85
C CYS A 102 -10.24 -28.21 -1.57
N ALA A 103 -10.28 -26.96 -2.03
CA ALA A 103 -11.48 -26.15 -2.02
C ALA A 103 -12.60 -26.81 -2.85
N GLN A 104 -13.85 -26.67 -2.40
CA GLN A 104 -15.03 -27.11 -3.14
C GLN A 104 -15.73 -25.89 -3.72
N CYS A 105 -16.05 -25.94 -5.01
CA CYS A 105 -16.84 -24.88 -5.65
C CYS A 105 -18.30 -25.00 -5.25
N ARG A 106 -18.91 -23.84 -4.99
CA ARG A 106 -20.35 -23.75 -4.73
C ARG A 106 -21.15 -23.97 -6.02
N GLU A 107 -22.46 -24.18 -5.88
CA GLU A 107 -23.37 -24.40 -7.01
C GLU A 107 -23.44 -23.22 -8.00
N ASP A 108 -23.17 -22.01 -7.53
CA ASP A 108 -23.16 -20.76 -8.33
C ASP A 108 -21.81 -20.48 -9.01
N GLN A 109 -20.83 -21.37 -8.81
CA GLN A 109 -19.48 -21.30 -9.34
C GLN A 109 -19.21 -22.43 -10.35
N GLU A 110 -18.14 -22.29 -11.12
CA GLU A 110 -17.57 -23.30 -12.01
C GLU A 110 -16.10 -23.56 -11.62
N VAL A 111 -15.65 -24.81 -11.80
CA VAL A 111 -14.24 -25.18 -11.61
C VAL A 111 -13.46 -24.68 -12.82
N VAL A 112 -12.57 -23.71 -12.63
CA VAL A 112 -11.69 -23.20 -13.69
C VAL A 112 -10.31 -23.88 -13.68
N LYS A 113 -9.89 -24.41 -12.53
CA LYS A 113 -8.70 -25.22 -12.38
C LYS A 113 -8.99 -26.35 -11.41
N ARG A 114 -8.72 -27.59 -11.83
CA ARG A 114 -8.91 -28.77 -10.99
C ARG A 114 -7.83 -28.87 -9.94
N CYS A 115 -8.19 -29.39 -8.78
CA CYS A 115 -7.20 -29.70 -7.74
C CYS A 115 -6.17 -30.71 -8.24
N SER A 116 -4.93 -30.54 -7.78
CA SER A 116 -3.82 -31.46 -7.99
C SER A 116 -3.06 -31.62 -6.67
N THR A 117 -2.09 -32.54 -6.60
CA THR A 117 -1.29 -32.70 -5.38
C THR A 117 -0.51 -31.44 -5.02
N THR A 118 -0.21 -30.54 -5.97
CA THR A 118 0.59 -29.34 -5.75
C THR A 118 -0.18 -28.03 -5.88
N SER A 119 -1.48 -28.05 -6.20
CA SER A 119 -2.27 -26.83 -6.31
C SER A 119 -3.73 -27.07 -5.98
N ASP A 120 -4.33 -26.07 -5.36
CA ASP A 120 -5.74 -26.09 -5.00
C ASP A 120 -6.64 -26.02 -6.24
N GLN A 121 -7.91 -26.39 -6.04
CA GLN A 121 -8.97 -26.11 -6.98
C GLN A 121 -9.27 -24.61 -7.01
N GLU A 122 -9.39 -24.03 -8.20
CA GLU A 122 -9.82 -22.64 -8.37
C GLU A 122 -11.25 -22.61 -8.90
N CYS A 123 -12.09 -21.83 -8.21
CA CYS A 123 -13.50 -21.64 -8.50
C CYS A 123 -13.73 -20.23 -9.03
N ARG A 124 -14.62 -20.09 -10.01
CA ARG A 124 -15.03 -18.79 -10.55
C ARG A 124 -16.54 -18.71 -10.63
N CYS A 125 -17.11 -17.52 -10.48
CA CYS A 125 -18.54 -17.33 -10.75
C CYS A 125 -18.88 -17.75 -12.20
N GLN A 126 -20.03 -18.40 -12.36
CA GLN A 126 -20.52 -18.82 -13.69
C GLN A 126 -20.64 -17.61 -14.64
N PRO A 127 -20.57 -17.84 -15.98
CA PRO A 127 -20.67 -16.77 -16.97
C PRO A 127 -21.91 -15.88 -16.76
N GLY A 128 -21.71 -14.57 -16.80
CA GLY A 128 -22.77 -13.58 -16.55
C GLY A 128 -23.07 -13.33 -15.06
N LYS A 129 -22.17 -13.76 -14.16
CA LYS A 129 -22.18 -13.43 -12.74
C LYS A 129 -20.85 -12.85 -12.28
N PHE A 130 -20.89 -12.08 -11.20
CA PHE A 130 -19.73 -11.50 -10.53
C PHE A 130 -19.77 -11.81 -9.03
N TYR A 131 -18.59 -11.91 -8.41
CA TYR A 131 -18.44 -12.00 -6.97
C TYR A 131 -18.35 -10.60 -6.37
N CYS A 132 -19.10 -10.32 -5.31
CA CYS A 132 -19.02 -9.05 -4.61
C CYS A 132 -18.03 -9.16 -3.44
N ASP A 133 -16.88 -8.49 -3.55
CA ASP A 133 -15.79 -8.51 -2.56
C ASP A 133 -15.94 -7.39 -1.50
N SER A 134 -17.18 -7.08 -1.10
CA SER A 134 -17.50 -6.07 -0.10
C SER A 134 -18.07 -6.75 1.14
N GLU A 135 -17.77 -6.21 2.33
CA GLU A 135 -18.33 -6.68 3.60
C GLU A 135 -19.88 -6.58 3.64
N ASP A 136 -20.47 -5.68 2.84
CA ASP A 136 -21.92 -5.51 2.74
C ASP A 136 -22.60 -6.62 1.91
N CYS A 137 -21.82 -7.44 1.23
CA CYS A 137 -22.31 -8.50 0.36
C CYS A 137 -22.21 -9.86 1.04
N THR A 138 -23.22 -10.70 0.83
CA THR A 138 -23.13 -12.13 1.15
C THR A 138 -22.16 -12.81 0.19
N GLU A 139 -21.42 -13.82 0.67
CA GLU A 139 -20.49 -14.63 -0.13
C GLU A 139 -21.22 -15.46 -1.23
N SER A 140 -21.61 -14.80 -2.32
CA SER A 140 -22.36 -15.39 -3.43
C SER A 140 -22.00 -14.73 -4.78
N CYS A 141 -22.36 -15.39 -5.88
CA CYS A 141 -22.21 -14.90 -7.24
C CYS A 141 -23.51 -14.24 -7.72
N PHE A 142 -23.45 -12.92 -7.86
CA PHE A 142 -24.58 -12.08 -8.27
C PHE A 142 -24.64 -11.97 -9.79
N ARG A 143 -25.84 -11.86 -10.35
CA ARG A 143 -26.00 -11.69 -11.81
C ARG A 143 -25.55 -10.29 -12.21
N CYS A 144 -24.84 -10.21 -13.34
CA CYS A 144 -24.45 -8.92 -13.92
C CYS A 144 -25.69 -8.09 -14.29
N THR A 145 -25.62 -6.78 -14.02
CA THR A 145 -26.62 -5.82 -14.48
C THR A 145 -26.63 -5.77 -16.02
N ARG A 146 -27.83 -5.73 -16.62
CA ARG A 146 -28.00 -5.51 -18.06
C ARG A 146 -28.38 -4.06 -18.30
N CYS A 147 -27.67 -3.38 -19.20
CA CYS A 147 -27.87 -1.94 -19.43
C CYS A 147 -29.07 -1.59 -20.33
N GLY A 148 -29.83 -2.58 -20.83
CA GLY A 148 -30.96 -2.32 -21.73
C GLY A 148 -30.50 -1.51 -22.95
N ASP A 149 -31.11 -0.34 -23.15
CA ASP A 149 -30.76 0.61 -24.22
C ASP A 149 -29.55 1.52 -23.90
N GLY A 150 -29.08 1.50 -22.64
CA GLY A 150 -27.92 2.27 -22.21
C GLY A 150 -26.58 1.66 -22.65
N ALA A 151 -25.59 2.51 -22.92
CA ALA A 151 -24.24 2.06 -23.25
C ALA A 151 -23.54 1.41 -22.05
N ILE A 152 -22.73 0.38 -22.30
CA ILE A 152 -21.90 -0.25 -21.26
C ILE A 152 -20.62 0.59 -21.09
N LEU A 153 -20.41 1.16 -19.90
CA LEU A 153 -19.19 1.89 -19.56
C LEU A 153 -18.09 0.95 -19.07
N GLN A 154 -18.46 -0.05 -18.27
CA GLN A 154 -17.56 -1.09 -17.77
C GLN A 154 -18.24 -2.45 -17.97
N PRO A 155 -17.61 -3.40 -18.69
CA PRO A 155 -18.16 -4.73 -18.86
C PRO A 155 -18.13 -5.52 -17.55
N CYS A 156 -19.04 -6.48 -17.42
CA CYS A 156 -19.01 -7.41 -16.30
C CYS A 156 -17.75 -8.27 -16.32
N THR A 157 -17.17 -8.51 -15.15
CA THR A 157 -16.10 -9.49 -14.94
C THR A 157 -16.51 -10.46 -13.83
N ALA A 158 -15.67 -11.46 -13.54
CA ALA A 158 -15.94 -12.40 -12.45
C ALA A 158 -15.97 -11.74 -11.05
N ILE A 159 -15.50 -10.50 -10.91
CA ILE A 159 -15.41 -9.76 -9.64
C ILE A 159 -16.08 -8.37 -9.70
N ASN A 160 -16.40 -7.87 -10.89
CA ASN A 160 -16.98 -6.54 -11.06
C ASN A 160 -18.30 -6.63 -11.81
N ASN A 161 -19.31 -5.92 -11.31
CA ASN A 161 -20.57 -5.76 -12.00
C ASN A 161 -20.43 -4.90 -13.27
N THR A 162 -21.42 -4.97 -14.15
CA THR A 162 -21.55 -4.07 -15.30
C THR A 162 -21.92 -2.66 -14.83
N VAL A 163 -21.25 -1.64 -15.37
CA VAL A 163 -21.60 -0.23 -15.17
C VAL A 163 -22.23 0.30 -16.44
N CYS A 164 -23.44 0.86 -16.31
CA CYS A 164 -24.22 1.40 -17.41
C CYS A 164 -24.10 2.91 -17.47
N ALA A 165 -24.03 3.47 -18.68
CA ALA A 165 -24.27 4.88 -18.90
C ALA A 165 -25.74 5.16 -18.57
N LEU A 166 -25.98 6.08 -17.63
CA LEU A 166 -27.31 6.61 -17.44
C LEU A 166 -27.66 7.38 -18.71
N ASN A 167 -28.68 6.92 -19.44
CA ASN A 167 -29.28 7.78 -20.45
C ASN A 167 -29.95 8.94 -19.69
N PRO A 168 -29.70 10.20 -20.06
CA PRO A 168 -30.29 11.35 -19.36
C PRO A 168 -31.83 11.41 -19.45
N GLU A 169 -32.49 10.53 -20.20
CA GLU A 169 -33.94 10.53 -20.35
C GLU A 169 -34.75 10.03 -19.14
N SER A 170 -34.12 9.51 -18.08
CA SER A 170 -34.81 9.23 -16.81
C SER A 170 -34.45 10.18 -15.67
N GLY A 171 -33.82 11.31 -15.97
CA GLY A 171 -33.64 12.40 -15.01
C GLY A 171 -34.80 13.39 -15.07
N HIS A 172 -35.70 13.35 -14.08
CA HIS A 172 -36.48 14.54 -13.75
C HIS A 172 -35.49 15.73 -13.58
N PRO A 173 -35.66 16.86 -14.27
CA PRO A 173 -34.83 18.04 -14.07
C PRO A 173 -35.23 18.68 -12.73
N GLY A 174 -34.69 18.13 -11.65
CA GLY A 174 -35.20 18.33 -10.31
C GLY A 174 -34.12 18.55 -9.27
N SER A 175 -33.03 19.24 -9.60
CA SER A 175 -32.25 20.00 -8.62
C SER A 175 -31.25 20.90 -9.33
N SER A 176 -31.80 22.01 -9.81
CA SER A 176 -31.03 23.24 -9.94
C SER A 176 -30.32 23.47 -8.60
N TRP A 177 -29.01 23.24 -8.56
CA TRP A 177 -28.12 23.79 -7.55
C TRP A 177 -27.93 25.28 -7.83
N ALA A 178 -29.03 26.01 -8.04
CA ALA A 178 -29.10 27.45 -7.97
C ALA A 178 -29.17 27.87 -6.50
N CYS A 179 -28.13 27.51 -5.73
CA CYS A 179 -27.91 28.00 -4.36
C CYS A 179 -26.42 28.11 -4.04
N LEU A 180 -25.60 28.53 -5.00
CA LEU A 180 -24.41 29.37 -4.76
C LEU A 180 -24.31 30.41 -5.88
N GLY A 181 -25.45 31.04 -6.18
CA GLY A 181 -25.58 32.10 -7.18
C GLY A 181 -25.02 33.43 -6.68
N VAL A 182 -23.75 33.48 -6.32
CA VAL A 182 -22.99 34.74 -6.42
C VAL A 182 -22.03 34.55 -7.57
N ASN A 183 -22.28 35.26 -8.68
CA ASN A 183 -21.37 35.31 -9.81
C ASN A 183 -19.97 35.59 -9.26
N VAL A 184 -18.97 34.80 -9.66
CA VAL A 184 -17.58 34.96 -9.20
C VAL A 184 -17.11 36.42 -9.38
N GLU A 185 -17.59 37.08 -10.45
CA GLU A 185 -17.39 38.50 -10.75
C GLU A 185 -17.90 39.48 -9.67
N VAL A 186 -18.89 39.09 -8.86
CA VAL A 186 -19.48 39.90 -7.77
C VAL A 186 -18.88 39.53 -6.41
N CYS A 187 -18.51 38.25 -6.21
CA CYS A 187 -17.85 37.80 -4.98
C CYS A 187 -16.48 38.44 -4.77
N VAL A 188 -15.67 38.48 -5.82
CA VAL A 188 -14.29 39.01 -5.78
C VAL A 188 -14.24 40.47 -5.30
N PRO A 189 -14.99 41.43 -5.86
CA PRO A 189 -14.94 42.83 -5.40
C PRO A 189 -15.45 43.00 -3.96
N ILE A 190 -16.44 42.20 -3.51
CA ILE A 190 -16.95 42.26 -2.14
C ILE A 190 -15.89 41.79 -1.15
N ILE A 191 -15.20 40.68 -1.44
CA ILE A 191 -14.12 40.16 -0.58
C ILE A 191 -12.96 41.15 -0.51
N VAL A 192 -12.56 41.74 -1.64
CA VAL A 192 -11.50 42.76 -1.69
C VAL A 192 -11.88 43.99 -0.86
N ALA A 193 -13.12 44.47 -0.95
CA ALA A 193 -13.59 45.60 -0.16
C ALA A 193 -13.54 45.32 1.35
N ILE A 194 -13.96 44.12 1.78
CA ILE A 194 -13.91 43.70 3.19
C ILE A 194 -12.46 43.67 3.71
N VAL A 195 -11.52 43.09 2.94
CA VAL A 195 -10.11 43.03 3.32
C VAL A 195 -9.50 44.43 3.46
N VAL A 196 -9.80 45.34 2.53
CA VAL A 196 -9.31 46.74 2.59
C VAL A 196 -9.85 47.45 3.83
N ILE A 197 -11.13 47.28 4.16
CA ILE A 197 -11.73 47.86 5.36
C ILE A 197 -11.03 47.33 6.63
N ILE A 198 -10.74 46.03 6.70
CA ILE A 198 -10.04 45.42 7.84
C ILE A 198 -8.62 45.98 7.98
N VAL A 199 -7.87 46.12 6.89
CA VAL A 199 -6.50 46.69 6.92
C VAL A 199 -6.52 48.15 7.36
N ILE A 200 -7.46 48.95 6.86
CA ILE A 200 -7.61 50.35 7.28
C ILE A 200 -7.98 50.42 8.76
N ALA A 201 -8.93 49.60 9.22
CA ALA A 201 -9.30 49.54 10.63
C ALA A 201 -8.10 49.12 11.50
N ALA A 202 -7.33 48.10 11.09
CA ALA A 202 -6.14 47.65 11.80
C ALA A 202 -5.05 48.75 11.83
N PHE A 203 -4.85 49.50 10.75
CA PHE A 203 -3.92 50.62 10.71
C PHE A 203 -4.39 51.78 11.60
N VAL A 204 -5.68 52.10 11.61
CA VAL A 204 -6.25 53.13 12.50
C VAL A 204 -6.15 52.71 13.96
N VAL A 205 -6.41 51.44 14.28
CA VAL A 205 -6.23 50.88 15.63
C VAL A 205 -4.75 50.92 16.00
N TYR A 206 -3.84 50.45 15.14
CA TYR A 206 -2.40 50.50 15.36
C TYR A 206 -1.89 51.93 15.61
N ARG A 207 -2.44 52.92 14.89
CA ARG A 207 -2.11 54.33 15.12
C ARG A 207 -2.71 54.88 16.41
N ARG A 208 -3.89 54.41 16.84
CA ARG A 208 -4.49 54.78 18.13
C ARG A 208 -3.79 54.11 19.31
N THR A 209 -3.40 52.84 19.21
CA THR A 209 -2.68 52.11 20.26
C THR A 209 -1.21 52.51 20.33
N GLY A 210 -0.56 52.79 19.20
CA GLY A 210 0.80 53.35 19.17
C GLY A 210 0.89 54.77 19.73
N TRP A 211 -0.22 55.52 19.75
CA TRP A 211 -0.34 56.78 20.50
C TRP A 211 -0.65 56.56 21.99
N SER A 212 -1.30 55.45 22.35
CA SER A 212 -1.60 55.09 23.75
C SER A 212 -0.36 54.64 24.53
N GLU A 213 0.72 54.23 23.87
CA GLU A 213 1.98 53.82 24.52
C GLU A 213 3.00 54.97 24.62
N SER A 214 2.60 56.22 24.30
CA SER A 214 3.47 57.42 24.34
C SER A 214 3.04 58.50 25.33
N CYS A 215 2.23 58.19 26.35
CA CYS A 215 1.97 59.06 27.50
C CYS A 215 2.43 58.42 28.80
#